data_AF-A0A7D9J9Q4-F1
#
_entry.id   AF-A0A7D9J9Q4-F1
#
_cell.length_a   1.000
_cell.length_b   1.000
_cell.length_c   1.000
_cell.angle_alpha   90.00
_cell.angle_beta   90.00
_cell.angle_gamma   90.00
#
_symmetry.space_group_name_H-M   'P 1'
#
loop_
_entity.id
_entity.type
_entity.pdbx_description
1 polymer ?
#
loop_
_entity_poly.entity_id
_entity_poly.type
_entity_poly.pdbx_seq_one_letter_code
_entity_poly.pdbx_strand_id
1 'polypeptide(L)'
;VDIDGENALFKYADDSNIIVPVWSDGPDTSTDTVGQFLRWSDDNFMTCNPGKCKELIIRKKGYNDQLDNVYNIPQCKELAI
;
A
#
# COMPACT_ATOMS: atom_id res chain seq x y z
N VAL A 1 0.32 7.12 14.82
CA VAL A 1 1.53 7.54 14.08
C VAL A 1 1.08 8.66 13.17
N ASP A 2 1.70 9.84 13.30
CA ASP A 2 1.54 10.89 12.30
C ASP A 2 2.48 10.55 11.14
N ILE A 3 2.02 10.71 9.91
CA ILE A 3 2.79 10.39 8.70
C ILE A 3 3.22 11.64 7.93
N ASP A 4 2.91 12.85 8.42
CA ASP A 4 3.38 14.14 7.87
C ASP A 4 3.28 14.30 6.33
N GLY A 5 2.35 13.57 5.70
CA GLY A 5 2.18 13.54 4.24
C GLY A 5 3.18 12.68 3.47
N GLU A 6 4.06 11.96 4.17
CA GLU A 6 5.07 11.07 3.60
C GLU A 6 4.61 9.61 3.55
N ASN A 7 5.22 8.84 2.65
CA ASN A 7 5.06 7.39 2.61
C ASN A 7 5.67 6.77 3.87
N ALA A 8 5.00 5.78 4.44
CA ALA A 8 5.48 5.09 5.63
C ALA A 8 5.57 3.57 5.42
N LEU A 9 6.65 2.96 5.94
CA LEU A 9 6.85 1.51 5.98
C LEU A 9 6.95 1.05 7.43
N PHE A 10 6.03 0.20 7.86
CA PHE A 10 6.05 -0.46 9.16
C PHE A 10 6.39 -1.93 8.98
N LYS A 11 7.37 -2.42 9.73
CA LYS A 11 7.81 -3.82 9.65
C LYS A 11 7.72 -4.48 11.02
N TYR A 12 7.24 -5.73 11.04
CA TYR A 12 7.28 -6.61 12.20
C TYR A 12 7.63 -8.03 11.72
N ALA A 13 8.82 -8.52 12.07
CA ALA A 13 9.37 -9.77 11.54
C ALA A 13 9.36 -9.80 9.99
N ASP A 14 8.64 -10.74 9.38
CA ASP A 14 8.45 -10.89 7.93
C ASP A 14 7.27 -10.08 7.37
N ASP A 15 6.37 -9.60 8.23
CA ASP A 15 5.24 -8.79 7.82
C ASP A 15 5.62 -7.31 7.64
N SER A 16 5.13 -6.70 6.57
CA SER A 16 5.33 -5.28 6.27
C SER A 16 4.02 -4.61 5.85
N ASN A 17 3.79 -3.40 6.34
CA ASN A 17 2.68 -2.54 5.95
C ASN A 17 3.24 -1.26 5.32
N ILE A 18 2.79 -0.93 4.12
CA ILE A 18 3.14 0.29 3.41
C ILE A 18 1.91 1.19 3.43
N ILE A 19 2.08 2.44 3.88
CA ILE A 19 1.04 3.47 3.86
C ILE A 19 1.46 4.54 2.85
N VAL A 20 0.60 4.79 1.88
CA VAL A 20 0.79 5.83 0.87
C VAL A 20 -0.37 6.83 1.01
N PRO A 21 -0.13 8.04 1.56
CA PRO A 21 -1.15 9.07 1.60
C PRO A 21 -1.38 9.63 0.19
N VAL A 22 -2.65 9.76 -0.20
CA VAL A 22 -3.05 10.36 -1.48
C VAL A 22 -3.84 11.64 -1.20
N TRP A 23 -3.36 12.76 -1.73
CA TRP A 23 -3.93 14.09 -1.52
C TRP A 23 -4.66 14.59 -2.78
N SER A 24 -5.62 15.48 -2.62
CA SER A 24 -6.44 15.98 -3.74
C SER A 24 -5.67 16.78 -4.78
N ASP A 25 -4.52 17.32 -4.41
CA ASP A 25 -3.65 18.18 -5.22
C ASP A 25 -2.35 17.49 -5.64
N GLY A 26 -2.16 16.22 -5.26
CA GLY A 26 -0.96 15.42 -5.56
C GLY A 26 -1.25 14.24 -6.47
N PRO A 27 -0.23 13.72 -7.19
CA PRO A 27 -0.37 12.47 -7.91
C PRO A 27 -0.51 11.30 -6.94
N ASP A 28 -1.22 10.26 -7.36
CA ASP A 28 -1.21 8.97 -6.67
C ASP A 28 0.11 8.23 -6.98
N THR A 29 0.96 8.06 -5.96
CA THR A 29 2.26 7.37 -6.06
C THR A 29 2.21 5.94 -5.51
N SER A 30 1.02 5.40 -5.23
CA SER A 30 0.85 4.08 -4.60
C SER A 30 1.45 2.96 -5.44
N THR A 31 1.16 2.96 -6.74
CA THR A 31 1.71 1.99 -7.69
C THR A 31 3.23 2.06 -7.75
N ASP A 32 3.81 3.25 -7.92
CA ASP A 32 5.28 3.39 -7.98
C ASP A 32 5.95 2.96 -6.68
N THR A 33 5.37 3.31 -5.53
CA THR A 33 5.92 2.99 -4.19
C THR A 33 5.91 1.49 -3.95
N VAL A 34 4.77 0.82 -4.18
CA VAL A 34 4.66 -0.63 -4.03
C VAL A 34 5.54 -1.35 -5.05
N GLY A 35 5.67 -0.82 -6.27
CA GLY A 35 6.53 -1.38 -7.30
C GLY A 35 8.01 -1.37 -6.93
N GLN A 36 8.48 -0.25 -6.38
CA GLN A 36 9.84 -0.13 -5.85
C GLN A 36 10.08 -1.10 -4.69
N PHE A 37 9.12 -1.26 -3.78
CA PHE A 37 9.24 -2.23 -2.69
C PHE A 37 9.30 -3.67 -3.19
N LEU A 38 8.41 -4.06 -4.11
CA LEU A 38 8.39 -5.41 -4.67
C LEU A 38 9.70 -5.72 -5.40
N ARG A 39 10.20 -4.79 -6.21
CA ARG A 39 11.50 -4.92 -6.89
C ARG A 39 12.64 -5.07 -5.89
N TRP A 40 12.70 -4.20 -4.88
CA TRP A 40 13.71 -4.30 -3.83
C TRP A 40 13.65 -5.64 -3.09
N SER A 41 12.43 -6.14 -2.81
CA SER A 41 12.24 -7.42 -2.13
C SER A 41 12.74 -8.60 -2.96
N ASP A 42 12.50 -8.57 -4.27
CA ASP A 42 12.94 -9.59 -5.23
C ASP A 42 14.46 -9.59 -5.40
N ASP A 43 15.06 -8.39 -5.57
CA ASP A 43 16.52 -8.20 -5.64
C ASP A 43 17.24 -8.73 -4.38
N ASN A 44 16.53 -8.85 -3.25
CA ASN A 44 17.05 -9.38 -1.99
C ASN A 44 16.56 -10.82 -1.66
N PHE A 45 15.96 -11.52 -2.62
CA PHE A 45 15.42 -12.89 -2.44
C PHE A 45 14.36 -13.01 -1.34
N MET A 46 13.60 -11.94 -1.09
CA MET A 46 12.50 -11.85 -0.12
C MET A 46 11.17 -11.62 -0.82
N THR A 47 10.82 -12.47 -1.79
CA THR A 47 9.62 -12.30 -2.62
C THR A 47 8.33 -12.38 -1.79
N CYS A 48 7.47 -11.36 -1.91
CA CYS A 48 6.14 -11.38 -1.31
C CYS A 48 5.23 -12.41 -1.99
N ASN A 49 4.36 -13.08 -1.23
CA ASN A 49 3.32 -13.93 -1.81
C ASN A 49 2.11 -13.07 -2.20
N PRO A 50 1.80 -12.89 -3.50
CA PRO A 50 0.71 -12.02 -3.93
C PRO A 50 -0.67 -12.44 -3.39
N GLY A 51 -0.88 -13.75 -3.16
CA GLY A 51 -2.14 -14.26 -2.62
C GLY A 51 -2.34 -13.97 -1.12
N LYS A 52 -1.30 -13.50 -0.42
CA LYS A 52 -1.36 -13.09 0.98
C LYS A 52 -1.35 -11.57 1.14
N CYS A 53 -0.85 -10.82 0.15
CA CYS A 53 -0.91 -9.37 0.13
C CYS A 53 -2.35 -8.89 0.05
N LYS A 54 -2.65 -7.77 0.72
CA LYS A 54 -3.96 -7.13 0.72
C LYS A 54 -3.77 -5.63 0.64
N GLU A 55 -4.70 -4.97 -0.05
CA GLU A 55 -4.74 -3.51 -0.14
C GLU A 55 -5.94 -2.98 0.66
N LEU A 56 -5.70 -2.08 1.61
CA LEU A 56 -6.76 -1.40 2.33
C LEU A 56 -6.83 0.06 1.87
N ILE A 57 -8.01 0.49 1.43
CA ILE A 57 -8.25 1.87 1.05
C ILE A 57 -9.03 2.57 2.16
N ILE A 58 -8.41 3.56 2.79
CA ILE A 58 -9.05 4.45 3.75
C ILE A 58 -9.38 5.76 3.03
N ARG A 59 -10.68 6.09 2.96
CA ARG A 59 -11.17 7.26 2.21
C ARG A 59 -11.65 8.33 3.16
N LYS A 60 -11.38 9.59 2.81
CA LYS A 60 -12.07 10.73 3.44
C LYS A 60 -13.57 10.63 3.14
N LYS A 61 -14.41 10.93 4.13
CA LYS A 61 -15.87 10.94 3.97
C LYS A 61 -16.28 11.80 2.77
N GLY A 62 -17.08 11.22 1.87
CA GLY A 62 -17.57 11.88 0.65
C GLY A 62 -16.73 11.61 -0.60
N TYR A 63 -15.57 10.98 -0.47
CA TYR A 63 -14.77 10.53 -1.61
C TYR A 63 -15.24 9.15 -2.10
N ASN A 64 -15.93 9.12 -3.25
CA ASN A 64 -16.61 7.93 -3.76
C ASN A 64 -15.99 7.36 -5.05
N ASP A 65 -14.88 7.93 -5.52
CA ASP A 65 -14.24 7.47 -6.75
C ASP A 65 -13.78 6.01 -6.62
N GLN A 66 -13.84 5.29 -7.73
CA GLN A 66 -13.31 3.94 -7.79
C GLN A 66 -11.80 4.04 -8.02
N LEU A 67 -11.03 3.37 -7.16
CA LEU A 67 -9.58 3.28 -7.28
C LEU A 67 -9.23 1.87 -7.76
N ASP A 68 -8.40 1.79 -8.78
CA ASP A 68 -7.85 0.53 -9.26
C ASP A 68 -6.94 -0.09 -8.21
N ASN A 69 -6.78 -1.41 -8.27
CA ASN A 69 -5.90 -2.09 -7.33
C ASN A 69 -4.43 -1.97 -7.74
N VAL A 70 -3.58 -1.85 -6.73
CA VAL A 70 -2.13 -1.78 -6.96
C VAL A 70 -1.59 -3.19 -7.23
N TYR A 71 -0.94 -3.40 -8.37
CA TYR A 71 -0.34 -4.69 -8.77
C TYR A 71 -1.28 -5.91 -8.68
N ASN A 72 -2.58 -5.73 -8.95
CA ASN A 72 -3.60 -6.77 -8.78
C ASN A 72 -3.73 -7.32 -7.34
N ILE A 73 -3.19 -6.61 -6.35
CA ILE A 73 -3.35 -6.97 -4.94
C ILE A 73 -4.84 -6.84 -4.60
N PRO A 74 -5.48 -7.86 -4.01
CA PRO A 74 -6.90 -7.78 -3.67
C PRO A 74 -7.19 -6.65 -2.66
N GLN A 75 -8.12 -5.78 -3.00
CA GLN A 75 -8.65 -4.79 -2.06
C GLN A 75 -9.52 -5.46 -1.00
N CYS A 76 -9.28 -5.16 0.26
CA CYS A 76 -10.11 -5.58 1.38
C CYS A 76 -10.81 -4.39 2.04
N LYS A 77 -11.94 -4.65 2.71
CA LYS A 77 -12.70 -3.63 3.45
C LYS A 77 -12.26 -3.51 4.90
N GLU A 78 -11.59 -4.54 5.41
CA GLU A 78 -11.23 -4.68 6.81
C GLU A 78 -9.83 -5.26 6.92
N LEU A 79 -9.05 -4.74 7.87
CA LEU A 79 -7.84 -5.39 8.37
C LEU A 79 -8.30 -6.48 9.34
N ALA A 80 -8.24 -7.72 8.90
CA ALA A 80 -8.20 -8.84 9.84
C ALA A 80 -6.79 -8.86 10.42
N ILE A 81 -6.65 -8.33 11.65
CA ILE A 81 -5.45 -8.45 12.48
C ILE A 81 -5.48 -9.82 13.16
#